data_AF-A0A7Y7CPU0-F1
#
_entry.id   AF-A0A7Y7CPU0-F1
#
_cell.length_a   1.000
_cell.length_b   1.000
_cell.length_c   1.000
_cell.angle_alpha   90.00
_cell.angle_beta   90.00
_cell.angle_gamma   90.00
#
_symmetry.space_group_name_H-M   'P 1'
#
loop_
_entity.id
_entity.type
_entity.pdbx_description
1 polymer ?
#
loop_
_entity_poly.entity_id
_entity_poly.type
_entity_poly.pdbx_seq_one_letter_code
_entity_poly.pdbx_strand_id
1 'polypeptide(L)'
;MDIFADIQFNIQLKQITFCHYQLKINDKMMKLTFPQLLQLRKKVNELTSPLQLQHIIDNDNYVLLFIADKEHLVFLEIPTLLELKEEISYCFSF
;
A
#
# COMPACT_ATOMS: atom_id res chain seq x y z
N MET A 1 -27.59 -6.65 -13.89
CA MET A 1 -27.14 -5.88 -12.72
C MET A 1 -26.09 -6.74 -12.04
N ASP A 2 -24.84 -6.62 -12.45
CA ASP A 2 -23.69 -7.18 -11.75
C ASP A 2 -22.58 -6.13 -11.87
N ILE A 3 -22.74 -5.04 -11.12
CA ILE A 3 -21.83 -3.87 -11.16
C ILE A 3 -20.55 -4.14 -10.35
N PHE A 4 -20.39 -5.35 -9.81
CA PHE A 4 -19.26 -5.76 -8.97
C PHE A 4 -18.44 -6.89 -9.60
N ALA A 5 -18.52 -7.09 -10.93
CA ALA A 5 -17.64 -8.02 -11.62
C ALA A 5 -16.19 -7.53 -11.50
N ASP A 6 -15.39 -8.29 -10.76
CA ASP A 6 -13.94 -8.16 -10.58
C ASP A 6 -13.42 -6.97 -9.75
N ILE A 7 -13.90 -6.79 -8.51
CA ILE A 7 -13.03 -6.18 -7.49
C ILE A 7 -11.98 -7.23 -7.11
N GLN A 8 -10.99 -7.45 -7.98
CA GLN A 8 -9.74 -8.08 -7.55
C GLN A 8 -9.05 -7.07 -6.64
N PHE A 9 -8.97 -7.37 -5.35
CA PHE A 9 -8.11 -6.61 -4.43
C PHE A 9 -6.68 -6.65 -4.99
N ASN A 10 -6.28 -5.54 -5.59
CA ASN A 10 -5.01 -5.42 -6.29
C ASN A 10 -3.84 -5.41 -5.31
N ILE A 11 -4.12 -5.14 -4.04
CA ILE A 11 -3.15 -5.11 -2.96
C ILE A 11 -3.49 -6.21 -1.96
N GLN A 12 -2.49 -7.00 -1.60
CA GLN A 12 -2.61 -8.03 -0.57
C GLN A 12 -1.36 -8.03 0.29
N LEU A 13 -1.52 -7.93 1.61
CA LEU A 13 -0.43 -8.06 2.56
C LEU A 13 -0.59 -9.36 3.37
N LYS A 14 0.38 -10.27 3.25
CA LYS A 14 0.36 -11.56 3.95
C LYS A 14 1.57 -11.70 4.86
N GLN A 15 1.34 -12.09 6.11
CA GLN A 15 2.41 -12.50 7.00
C GLN A 15 2.86 -13.91 6.63
N ILE A 16 4.13 -14.10 6.27
CA ILE A 16 4.70 -15.42 5.96
C ILE A 16 5.29 -16.04 7.24
N THR A 17 6.05 -15.25 7.99
CA THR A 17 6.65 -15.64 9.28
C THR A 17 6.58 -14.47 10.25
N PHE A 18 6.98 -14.67 11.52
CA PHE A 18 6.92 -13.64 12.56
C PHE A 18 7.50 -12.28 12.13
N CYS A 19 8.61 -12.25 11.38
CA CYS A 19 9.26 -11.02 10.93
C CYS A 19 9.26 -10.81 9.41
N HIS A 20 8.57 -11.65 8.63
CA HIS A 20 8.57 -11.54 7.17
C HIS A 20 7.16 -11.52 6.61
N TYR A 21 6.95 -10.56 5.72
CA TYR A 21 5.68 -10.27 5.08
C TYR A 21 5.86 -10.29 3.57
N GLN A 22 4.79 -10.59 2.86
CA GLN A 22 4.72 -10.52 1.42
C GLN A 22 3.64 -9.51 1.06
N LEU A 23 4.07 -8.46 0.38
CA LEU A 23 3.19 -7.45 -0.19
C LEU A 23 3.05 -7.75 -1.68
N LYS A 24 1.85 -8.05 -2.11
CA LYS A 24 1.47 -8.12 -3.53
C LYS A 24 0.78 -6.81 -3.90
N ILE A 25 1.26 -6.17 -4.96
CA ILE A 25 0.60 -5.02 -5.60
C ILE A 25 0.52 -5.32 -7.08
N ASN A 26 -0.69 -5.47 -7.61
CA ASN A 26 -0.96 -5.97 -8.96
C ASN A 26 -0.22 -7.32 -9.16
N ASP A 27 0.61 -7.43 -10.20
CA ASP A 27 1.43 -8.63 -10.48
C ASP A 27 2.79 -8.65 -9.76
N LYS A 28 3.14 -7.58 -9.03
CA LYS A 28 4.42 -7.50 -8.32
C LYS A 28 4.30 -8.08 -6.92
N MET A 29 5.19 -9.01 -6.59
CA MET A 29 5.34 -9.56 -5.25
C MET A 29 6.65 -9.07 -4.64
N MET A 30 6.57 -8.53 -3.43
CA MET A 30 7.70 -7.97 -2.69
C MET A 30 7.76 -8.61 -1.31
N LYS A 31 8.97 -8.95 -0.87
CA LYS A 31 9.20 -9.44 0.49
C LYS A 31 9.61 -8.26 1.36
N LEU A 32 8.96 -8.15 2.52
CA LEU A 32 9.22 -7.09 3.50
C LEU A 32 9.59 -7.72 4.83
N THR A 33 10.62 -7.18 5.45
CA THR A 33 10.87 -7.40 6.87
C THR A 33 9.89 -6.57 7.72
N PHE A 34 9.70 -6.94 8.98
CA PHE A 34 8.84 -6.19 9.90
C PHE A 34 9.22 -4.69 10.00
N PRO A 35 10.50 -4.28 10.12
CA PRO A 35 10.88 -2.87 10.10
C PRO A 35 10.52 -2.15 8.79
N GLN A 36 10.71 -2.81 7.65
CA GLN A 36 10.34 -2.24 6.34
C GLN A 36 8.82 -2.05 6.23
N LEU A 37 8.03 -2.97 6.78
CA LEU A 37 6.57 -2.83 6.85
C LEU A 37 6.15 -1.66 7.76
N LEU A 38 6.81 -1.47 8.90
CA LEU A 38 6.55 -0.31 9.78
C LEU A 38 6.88 1.01 9.08
N GLN A 39 8.00 1.07 8.35
CA GLN A 39 8.37 2.24 7.56
C GLN A 39 7.34 2.51 6.46
N LEU A 40 6.87 1.46 5.77
CA LEU A 40 5.82 1.56 4.77
C LEU A 40 4.53 2.13 5.38
N ARG A 41 4.09 1.60 6.51
CA ARG A 41 2.92 2.10 7.26
C ARG A 41 3.04 3.58 7.57
N LYS A 42 4.20 4.02 8.06
CA LYS A 42 4.44 5.43 8.38
C LYS A 42 4.28 6.31 7.13
N LYS A 43 4.94 5.95 6.02
CA LYS A 43 4.86 6.69 4.75
C LYS A 43 3.44 6.74 4.21
N VAL A 44 2.72 5.61 4.19
CA VAL A 44 1.34 5.54 3.71
C VAL A 44 0.42 6.41 4.57
N ASN A 45 0.61 6.44 5.89
CA ASN A 45 -0.16 7.33 6.77
C ASN A 45 0.14 8.81 6.53
N GLU A 46 1.39 9.18 6.25
CA GLU A 46 1.77 10.55 5.89
C GLU A 46 1.10 10.98 4.57
N LEU A 47 1.15 10.12 3.55
CA LEU A 47 0.55 10.37 2.23
C LEU A 47 -0.97 10.42 2.25
N THR A 48 -1.60 9.64 3.14
CA THR A 48 -3.06 9.62 3.33
C THR A 48 -3.53 10.59 4.42
N SER A 49 -2.65 11.49 4.90
CA SER A 49 -3.07 12.59 5.76
C SER A 49 -3.92 13.58 4.96
N PRO A 50 -4.94 14.23 5.55
CA PRO A 50 -5.89 15.06 4.79
C PRO A 50 -5.21 16.14 3.93
N LEU A 51 -4.17 16.80 4.46
CA LEU A 51 -3.44 17.85 3.76
C LEU A 51 -2.62 17.30 2.58
N GLN A 52 -1.91 16.18 2.77
CA GLN A 52 -1.10 15.57 1.72
C GLN A 52 -1.99 14.93 0.65
N LEU A 53 -3.08 14.29 1.06
CA LEU A 53 -4.03 13.68 0.15
C LEU A 53 -4.68 14.74 -0.74
N GLN A 54 -5.10 15.87 -0.16
CA GLN A 54 -5.61 17.02 -0.91
C GLN A 54 -4.58 17.51 -1.92
N HIS A 55 -3.32 17.68 -1.51
CA HIS A 55 -2.24 18.10 -2.40
C HIS A 55 -1.99 17.10 -3.55
N ILE A 56 -2.09 15.79 -3.30
CA ILE A 56 -1.94 14.77 -4.33
C ILE A 56 -3.09 14.85 -5.33
N ILE A 57 -4.33 15.01 -4.86
CA ILE A 57 -5.53 15.15 -5.70
C ILE A 57 -5.41 16.38 -6.60
N ASP A 58 -4.98 17.51 -6.03
CA ASP A 58 -4.98 18.79 -6.72
C ASP A 58 -3.84 18.93 -7.76
N ASN A 59 -2.79 18.09 -7.69
CA ASN A 59 -1.63 18.16 -8.59
C ASN A 59 -1.56 16.97 -9.53
N ASP A 60 -1.12 15.81 -9.02
CA ASP A 60 -0.63 14.70 -9.85
C ASP A 60 -1.63 13.54 -9.92
N ASN A 61 -2.56 13.42 -8.98
CA ASN A 61 -3.49 12.29 -8.80
C ASN A 61 -2.82 10.91 -8.63
N TYR A 62 -1.51 10.85 -8.44
CA TYR A 62 -0.76 9.63 -8.17
C TYR A 62 0.39 9.86 -7.18
N VAL A 63 0.92 8.77 -6.64
CA VAL A 63 2.08 8.75 -5.76
C VAL A 63 3.07 7.68 -6.24
N LEU A 64 4.35 8.04 -6.26
CA LEU A 64 5.45 7.11 -6.39
C LEU A 64 6.00 6.73 -5.01
N LEU A 65 5.94 5.44 -4.67
CA LEU A 65 6.36 4.93 -3.37
C LEU A 65 7.54 3.95 -3.51
N PHE A 66 8.63 4.26 -2.82
CA PHE A 66 9.77 3.36 -2.68
C PHE A 66 9.60 2.46 -1.46
N ILE A 67 9.70 1.14 -1.70
CA ILE A 67 9.49 0.05 -0.74
C ILE A 67 10.76 -0.82 -0.68
N ALA A 68 10.99 -1.49 0.45
CA ALA A 68 12.14 -2.37 0.70
C ALA A 68 13.47 -1.66 0.40
N ASP A 69 13.79 -0.61 1.16
CA ASP A 69 15.07 0.13 1.02
C ASP A 69 15.35 0.66 -0.40
N LYS A 70 14.28 1.03 -1.13
CA LYS A 70 14.29 1.52 -2.52
C LYS A 70 14.53 0.46 -3.59
N GLU A 71 14.48 -0.82 -3.24
CA GLU A 71 14.56 -1.92 -4.23
C GLU A 71 13.33 -1.97 -5.13
N HIS A 72 12.18 -1.49 -4.65
CA HIS A 72 10.94 -1.51 -5.40
C HIS A 72 10.32 -0.11 -5.50
N LEU A 73 10.08 0.34 -6.73
CA LEU A 73 9.30 1.53 -7.04
C LEU A 73 7.89 1.10 -7.47
N VAL A 74 6.90 1.62 -6.76
CA VAL A 74 5.48 1.37 -7.00
C VAL A 74 4.78 2.66 -7.38
N PHE A 75 3.99 2.60 -8.45
CA PHE A 75 3.06 3.65 -8.83
C PHE A 75 1.71 3.34 -8.20
N LEU A 76 1.17 4.30 -7.44
CA LEU A 76 -0.10 4.18 -6.74
C LEU A 76 -1.01 5.34 -7.14
N GLU A 77 -2.14 5.02 -7.72
CA GLU A 77 -3.27 5.96 -7.82
C GLU A 77 -3.93 6.10 -6.45
N ILE A 78 -4.72 7.15 -6.25
CA ILE A 78 -5.37 7.42 -4.97
C ILE A 78 -6.20 6.24 -4.44
N PRO A 79 -7.05 5.56 -5.24
CA PRO A 79 -7.77 4.38 -4.76
C PRO A 79 -6.82 3.29 -4.24
N THR A 80 -5.77 2.98 -4.99
CA THR A 80 -4.78 1.96 -4.60
C THR A 80 -3.97 2.36 -3.36
N LEU A 81 -3.70 3.66 -3.17
CA LEU A 81 -3.05 4.15 -1.95
C LEU A 81 -3.93 3.95 -0.72
N LEU A 82 -5.24 4.18 -0.85
CA LEU A 82 -6.20 3.95 0.21
C LEU A 82 -6.36 2.46 0.52
N GLU A 83 -6.45 1.60 -0.50
CA GLU A 83 -6.44 0.14 -0.32
C GLU A 83 -5.19 -0.33 0.43
N LEU A 84 -4.01 0.18 0.07
CA LEU A 84 -2.76 -0.16 0.76
C LEU A 84 -2.79 0.22 2.24
N LYS A 85 -3.38 1.38 2.57
CA LYS A 85 -3.53 1.83 3.97
C LYS A 85 -4.44 0.88 4.75
N GLU A 86 -5.53 0.45 4.15
CA GLU A 86 -6.49 -0.46 4.78
C GLU A 86 -5.87 -1.84 5.00
N GLU A 87 -5.23 -2.42 3.99
CA GLU A 87 -4.53 -3.72 4.08
C GLU A 87 -3.43 -3.70 5.16
N ILE A 88 -2.63 -2.63 5.20
CA ILE A 88 -1.63 -2.46 6.26
C ILE A 88 -2.32 -2.38 7.62
N SER A 89 -3.39 -1.59 7.76
CA SER A 89 -4.10 -1.45 9.03
C SER A 89 -4.69 -2.77 9.52
N TYR A 90 -5.27 -3.55 8.60
CA TYR A 90 -5.81 -4.89 8.87
C TYR A 90 -4.73 -5.87 9.37
N CYS A 91 -3.53 -5.81 8.78
CA CYS A 91 -2.40 -6.64 9.19
C CYS A 91 -1.91 -6.35 10.63
N PHE A 92 -2.19 -5.17 11.19
CA PHE A 92 -1.78 -4.77 12.54
C PHE A 92 -2.92 -4.79 13.58
N SER A 93 -4.15 -5.13 13.19
CA SER A 93 -5.32 -5.13 14.08
C SER A 93 -5.51 -6.43 14.89
N PHE A 94 -4.53 -7.34 14.88
CA PHE A 94 -4.52 -8.59 15.67
C PHE A 94 -3.59 -8.52 16.87
#